data_AF-A0A957IAG0-F1
#
_entry.id   AF-A0A957IAG0-F1
#
_cell.length_a   1.000
_cell.length_b   1.000
_cell.length_c   1.000
_cell.angle_alpha   90.00
_cell.angle_beta   90.00
_cell.angle_gamma   90.00
#
_symmetry.space_group_name_H-M   'P 1'
#
loop_
_entity.id
_entity.type
_entity.pdbx_description
1 polymer ?
#
loop_
_entity_poly.entity_id
_entity_poly.type
_entity_poly.pdbx_seq_one_letter_code
_entity_poly.pdbx_strand_id
1 'polypeptide(L)' 'MQEDVVQQLLALNREFYDAQADSFAGSRVTPQPGFARLLPHLPDPCPRFLDVGCGNGRFAQF' A
#
# COMPACT_ATOMS: atom_id res chain seq x y z
N MET A 1 10.25 -26.11 -0.60
CA MET A 1 9.05 -25.27 -0.82
C MET A 1 8.14 -26.07 -1.74
N GLN A 2 6.84 -26.14 -1.45
CA GLN A 2 5.87 -26.85 -2.30
C GLN A 2 5.42 -25.89 -3.41
N GLU A 3 5.87 -26.13 -4.64
CA GLU A 3 5.68 -25.20 -5.77
C GLU A 3 4.20 -25.02 -6.13
N ASP A 4 3.43 -26.09 -6.05
CA ASP A 4 1.97 -26.10 -6.23
C ASP A 4 1.25 -25.15 -5.27
N VAL A 5 1.67 -25.15 -3.99
CA VAL A 5 1.12 -24.24 -2.98
C VAL A 5 1.49 -22.78 -3.30
N VAL A 6 2.71 -22.52 -3.75
CA VAL A 6 3.14 -21.16 -4.14
C VAL A 6 2.28 -20.64 -5.30
N GLN A 7 2.08 -21.45 -6.33
CA GLN A 7 1.27 -21.05 -7.49
C GLN A 7 -0.20 -20.80 -7.11
N GLN A 8 -0.77 -21.62 -6.23
CA GLN A 8 -2.11 -21.39 -5.70
C GLN A 8 -2.23 -20.07 -4.95
N LEU A 9 -1.26 -19.75 -4.08
CA LEU A 9 -1.26 -18.49 -3.35
C LEU A 9 -1.12 -17.28 -4.28
N LEU A 10 -0.29 -17.38 -5.32
CA LEU A 10 -0.13 -16.32 -6.32
C LEU A 10 -1.43 -16.09 -7.12
N ALA A 11 -2.10 -17.17 -7.53
CA ALA A 11 -3.37 -17.10 -8.24
C ALA A 11 -4.46 -16.44 -7.38
N LEU A 12 -4.62 -16.90 -6.13
CA LEU A 12 -5.56 -16.34 -5.18
C LEU A 12 -5.32 -14.84 -4.92
N ASN A 13 -4.05 -14.46 -4.79
CA ASN A 13 -3.66 -13.07 -4.57
C ASN A 13 -4.06 -12.21 -5.77
N ARG A 14 -3.83 -12.70 -6.99
CA ARG A 14 -4.18 -11.98 -8.21
C ARG A 14 -5.69 -11.82 -8.37
N GLU A 15 -6.45 -12.90 -8.17
CA GLU A 15 -7.92 -12.87 -8.20
C GLU A 15 -8.50 -11.89 -7.17
N PHE A 16 -7.93 -11.84 -5.96
CA PHE A 16 -8.34 -10.88 -4.94
C PHE A 16 -8.11 -9.43 -5.39
N TYR A 17 -6.92 -9.10 -5.91
CA TYR A 17 -6.63 -7.73 -6.34
C TYR A 17 -7.47 -7.32 -7.55
N ASP A 18 -7.68 -8.23 -8.52
CA ASP A 18 -8.49 -7.94 -9.70
C ASP A 18 -9.96 -7.66 -9.36
N ALA A 19 -10.52 -8.37 -8.37
CA ALA A 19 -11.94 -8.25 -8.03
C ALA A 19 -12.25 -7.27 -6.87
N GLN A 20 -11.34 -7.13 -5.89
CA GLN A 20 -11.68 -6.53 -4.59
C GLN A 20 -10.76 -5.37 -4.17
N ALA A 21 -9.67 -5.08 -4.91
CA ALA A 21 -8.68 -4.10 -4.48
C ALA A 21 -9.29 -2.73 -4.16
N ASP A 22 -10.16 -2.22 -5.03
CA ASP A 22 -10.74 -0.87 -4.89
C ASP A 22 -11.71 -0.78 -3.70
N SER A 23 -12.63 -1.74 -3.57
CA SER A 23 -13.57 -1.78 -2.44
C SER A 23 -12.83 -1.92 -1.11
N PHE A 24 -11.83 -2.80 -1.07
CA PHE A 24 -11.02 -3.02 0.11
C PHE A 24 -10.16 -1.80 0.46
N ALA A 25 -9.58 -1.13 -0.54
CA ALA A 25 -8.86 0.13 -0.34
C ALA A 25 -9.79 1.24 0.19
N GLY A 26 -11.01 1.34 -0.37
CA GLY A 26 -12.03 2.29 0.04
C GLY A 26 -12.53 2.09 1.48
N SER A 27 -12.55 0.86 1.99
CA SER A 27 -12.91 0.58 3.38
C SER A 27 -11.97 1.21 4.41
N ARG A 28 -10.75 1.55 4.00
CA ARG A 28 -9.74 2.21 4.84
C ARG A 28 -9.87 3.71 4.63
N VAL A 29 -10.80 4.37 5.30
CA VAL A 29 -11.08 5.79 4.99
C VAL A 29 -10.05 6.73 5.61
N THR A 30 -9.56 6.43 6.82
CA THR A 30 -8.67 7.32 7.57
C THR A 30 -7.20 7.11 7.19
N PRO A 31 -6.41 8.18 6.94
CA PRO A 31 -4.96 8.10 6.79
C PRO A 31 -4.33 7.33 7.95
N GLN A 32 -3.28 6.56 7.66
CA GLN A 32 -2.64 5.77 8.71
C GLN A 32 -1.94 6.70 9.71
N PRO A 33 -2.05 6.47 11.03
CA PRO A 33 -1.36 7.32 12.03
C PRO A 33 0.16 7.37 11.86
N GLY A 34 0.76 6.40 11.16
CA GLY A 34 2.18 6.42 10.80
C GLY A 34 2.56 7.59 9.89
N PHE A 35 1.63 8.08 9.05
CA PHE A 35 1.91 9.15 8.10
C PHE A 35 2.25 10.46 8.82
N ALA A 36 1.38 10.90 9.73
CA ALA A 36 1.62 12.09 10.55
C ALA A 36 2.88 11.97 11.42
N ARG A 37 3.15 10.77 11.94
CA ARG A 37 4.35 10.50 12.76
C ARG A 37 5.64 10.57 11.95
N LEU A 38 5.60 10.32 10.65
CA LEU A 38 6.77 10.37 9.77
C LEU A 38 7.17 11.81 9.43
N LEU A 39 6.20 12.73 9.26
CA LEU A 39 6.46 14.09 8.73
C LEU A 39 7.59 14.85 9.46
N PRO A 40 7.68 14.85 10.81
CA PRO A 40 8.75 15.58 11.52
C PRO A 40 10.15 14.99 11.30
N HIS A 41 10.26 13.79 10.73
CA HIS A 41 11.52 13.12 10.46
C HIS A 41 11.99 13.31 9.00
N LEU A 42 11.16 13.92 8.15
CA LEU A 42 11.53 14.20 6.77
C LEU A 42 12.52 15.38 6.71
N PRO A 43 13.46 15.39 5.76
CA PRO A 43 14.28 16.56 5.48
C PRO A 43 13.39 17.78 5.18
N ASP A 44 13.78 18.97 5.66
CA ASP A 44 13.10 20.23 5.32
C ASP A 44 14.10 21.20 4.68
N PRO A 45 14.02 21.45 3.35
CA PRO A 45 12.99 20.96 2.43
C PRO A 45 13.18 19.48 2.02
N CYS A 46 12.07 18.82 1.66
CA CYS A 46 12.06 17.47 1.06
C CYS A 46 11.75 17.56 -0.45
N PRO A 47 12.72 17.88 -1.32
CA PRO A 47 12.45 18.12 -2.74
C PRO A 47 12.10 16.85 -3.52
N ARG A 48 12.44 15.66 -3.02
CA ARG A 48 12.15 14.36 -3.65
C ARG A 48 11.84 13.32 -2.57
N PHE A 49 10.73 12.62 -2.71
CA PHE A 49 10.29 11.56 -1.81
C PHE A 49 9.90 10.32 -2.61
N LEU A 50 10.36 9.14 -2.17
CA LEU A 50 10.01 7.84 -2.77
C LEU A 50 9.18 7.03 -1.78
N ASP A 51 7.92 6.78 -2.13
CA ASP A 51 7.02 5.92 -1.38
C ASP A 51 6.98 4.52 -2.03
N VAL A 52 7.77 3.58 -1.51
CA VAL A 52 7.89 2.23 -2.06
C VAL A 52 6.68 1.39 -1.64
N GLY A 53 5.96 0.84 -2.63
CA GLY A 53 4.75 0.07 -2.35
C GLY A 53 3.59 0.95 -1.90
N CYS A 54 3.49 2.17 -2.44
CA CYS A 54 2.49 3.18 -2.08
C CYS A 54 1.01 2.75 -2.25
N GLY A 55 0.77 1.57 -2.85
CA GLY A 55 -0.57 1.04 -3.07
C GLY A 55 -1.39 2.00 -3.93
N ASN A 56 -2.46 2.56 -3.36
CA ASN A 56 -3.30 3.56 -4.00
C ASN A 56 -2.82 5.02 -3.78
N GLY A 57 -1.57 5.23 -3.38
CA GLY A 57 -0.94 6.56 -3.34
C GLY A 57 -1.37 7.45 -2.18
N ARG A 58 -1.94 6.87 -1.12
CA ARG A 58 -2.58 7.65 -0.03
C ARG A 58 -1.66 8.55 0.75
N PHE A 59 -0.39 8.19 0.90
CA PHE A 59 0.56 9.06 1.61
C PHE A 59 0.80 10.37 0.85
N ALA A 60 0.79 10.34 -0.48
CA ALA A 60 0.96 11.53 -1.31
C ALA A 60 -0.29 12.44 -1.35
N GLN A 61 -1.45 11.92 -0.96
CA GLN A 61 -2.72 12.66 -0.89
C GLN A 61 -3.07 13.13 0.53
N PHE A 62 -2.29 12.68 1.53
CA PHE A 62 -2.51 12.93 2.95
C PHE A 62 -2.14 14.36 3.35
#